data_AF-A0AAN5HXM4-F1
#
_entry.id   AF-A0AAN5HXM4-F1
#
_cell.length_a   1.000
_cell.length_b   1.000
_cell.length_c   1.000
_cell.angle_alpha   90.00
_cell.angle_beta   90.00
_cell.angle_gamma   90.00
#
_symmetry.space_group_name_H-M   'P 1'
#
loop_
_entity.id
_entity.type
_entity.pdbx_description
1 polymer ?
#
loop_
_entity_poly.entity_id
_entity_poly.type
_entity_poly.pdbx_seq_one_letter_code
_entity_poly.pdbx_strand_id
1 'polypeptide(L)'
;QDNLANTGDFNGMSTHNADFVKKQGSRVVPIRPSSHVIQSGEFDGVTTHNMDYISKRAERQAQVRMQDNLANTGQFNGLSTHNADFISKRADRQPQVRMLDNLASTGDFNGMSTHNADFVRLQGHRVAPVRPSSTLANSGQFEGMTTHNADFVKKQADICPAARVLARPNQFNITVRNGHRHVYERGARAVNGIKN
;
A
#
# COMPACT_ATOMS: atom_id res chain seq x y z
N GLN A 1 -88.82 -154.65 -128.91
CA GLN A 1 -87.63 -154.10 -128.24
C GLN A 1 -86.87 -153.34 -129.30
N ASP A 2 -86.68 -152.04 -129.13
CA ASP A 2 -85.60 -151.32 -129.81
C ASP A 2 -85.05 -150.28 -128.84
N ASN A 3 -83.76 -150.45 -128.54
CA ASN A 3 -82.94 -149.59 -127.69
C ASN A 3 -82.09 -148.73 -128.63
N LEU A 4 -82.40 -147.44 -128.74
CA LEU A 4 -81.51 -146.49 -129.42
C LEU A 4 -80.75 -145.70 -128.34
N ALA A 5 -79.45 -145.91 -128.27
CA ALA A 5 -78.57 -145.23 -127.32
C ALA A 5 -78.42 -143.75 -127.68
N ASN A 6 -78.56 -142.87 -126.68
CA ASN A 6 -78.32 -141.44 -126.79
C ASN A 6 -76.84 -141.16 -126.47
N THR A 7 -76.08 -140.68 -127.46
CA THR A 7 -74.61 -140.53 -127.44
C THR A 7 -74.13 -139.09 -127.23
N GLY A 8 -74.84 -138.29 -126.43
CA GLY A 8 -74.39 -136.94 -126.06
C GLY A 8 -73.47 -136.93 -124.84
N ASP A 9 -72.26 -136.37 -124.98
CA ASP A 9 -71.34 -136.17 -123.85
C ASP A 9 -71.87 -135.10 -122.89
N PHE A 10 -72.17 -135.52 -121.66
CA PHE A 10 -72.59 -134.63 -120.58
C PHE A 10 -71.36 -134.00 -119.91
N ASN A 11 -71.20 -132.69 -120.04
CA ASN A 11 -70.03 -131.96 -119.52
C ASN A 11 -70.10 -131.63 -118.02
N GLY A 12 -71.18 -132.00 -117.32
CA GLY A 12 -71.25 -132.03 -115.85
C GLY A 12 -71.15 -130.69 -115.11
N MET A 13 -70.96 -129.57 -115.80
CA MET A 13 -70.82 -128.27 -115.15
C MET A 13 -72.18 -127.62 -114.91
N SER A 14 -72.46 -127.24 -113.66
CA SER A 14 -73.64 -126.45 -113.33
C SER A 14 -73.49 -125.01 -113.83
N THR A 15 -74.62 -124.34 -114.12
CA THR A 15 -74.65 -122.93 -114.54
C THR A 15 -73.90 -122.01 -113.59
N HIS A 16 -73.99 -122.27 -112.29
CA HIS A 16 -73.28 -121.53 -111.26
C HIS A 16 -71.75 -121.55 -111.45
N ASN A 17 -71.18 -122.71 -111.79
CA ASN A 17 -69.73 -122.83 -111.93
C ASN A 17 -69.22 -122.17 -113.22
N ALA A 18 -70.07 -122.08 -114.26
CA ALA A 18 -69.73 -121.39 -115.50
C ALA A 18 -69.78 -119.85 -115.33
N ASP A 19 -70.78 -119.34 -114.61
CA ASP A 19 -71.05 -117.91 -114.55
C ASP A 19 -70.22 -117.17 -113.48
N PHE A 20 -69.85 -117.85 -112.38
CA PHE A 20 -69.17 -117.25 -111.25
C PHE A 20 -67.67 -117.56 -111.19
N VAL A 21 -66.98 -117.21 -112.28
CA VAL A 21 -65.50 -117.26 -112.32
C VAL A 21 -64.89 -116.00 -111.71
N LYS A 22 -63.81 -116.15 -110.93
CA LYS A 22 -63.13 -115.01 -110.29
C LYS A 22 -62.56 -114.06 -111.35
N LYS A 23 -62.99 -112.80 -111.33
CA LYS A 23 -62.43 -111.73 -112.16
C LYS A 23 -61.50 -110.84 -111.31
N GLN A 24 -60.33 -110.51 -111.83
CA GLN A 24 -59.40 -109.58 -111.17
C GLN A 24 -59.76 -108.14 -111.55
N GLY A 25 -59.99 -107.27 -110.56
CA GLY A 25 -60.26 -105.85 -110.76
C GLY A 25 -58.98 -105.01 -110.77
N SER A 26 -58.96 -103.92 -111.54
CA SER A 26 -57.83 -102.98 -111.56
C SER A 26 -57.84 -102.05 -110.33
N ARG A 27 -56.66 -101.63 -109.88
CA ARG A 27 -56.50 -100.80 -108.67
C ARG A 27 -56.71 -99.32 -109.00
N VAL A 28 -57.51 -98.61 -108.20
CA VAL A 28 -57.81 -97.18 -108.39
C VAL A 28 -56.71 -96.31 -107.78
N VAL A 29 -56.38 -95.19 -108.43
CA VAL A 29 -55.36 -94.23 -107.97
C VAL A 29 -55.97 -93.18 -107.02
N PRO A 30 -55.34 -92.85 -105.87
CA PRO A 30 -55.88 -91.86 -104.93
C PRO A 30 -55.76 -90.42 -105.45
N ILE A 31 -56.81 -89.61 -105.25
CA ILE A 31 -56.82 -88.18 -105.60
C ILE A 31 -56.37 -87.35 -104.37
N ARG A 32 -55.47 -86.38 -104.58
CA ARG A 32 -55.04 -85.42 -103.54
C ARG A 32 -55.45 -83.98 -103.93
N PRO A 33 -56.17 -83.25 -103.05
CA PRO A 33 -56.59 -81.86 -103.34
C PRO A 33 -55.44 -80.86 -103.22
N SER A 34 -55.48 -79.76 -103.98
CA SER A 34 -54.46 -78.70 -103.95
C SER A 34 -54.70 -77.72 -102.80
N SER A 35 -53.61 -77.32 -102.14
CA SER A 35 -53.65 -76.30 -101.08
C SER A 35 -53.60 -74.90 -101.68
N HIS A 36 -54.59 -74.05 -101.37
CA HIS A 36 -54.56 -72.63 -101.69
C HIS A 36 -54.19 -71.86 -100.42
N VAL A 37 -53.03 -71.19 -100.43
CA VAL A 37 -52.59 -70.32 -99.33
C VAL A 37 -53.26 -68.97 -99.52
N ILE A 38 -53.93 -68.47 -98.47
CA ILE A 38 -54.54 -67.14 -98.48
C ILE A 38 -53.44 -66.09 -98.24
N GLN A 39 -53.27 -65.16 -99.18
CA GLN A 39 -52.34 -64.03 -99.03
C GLN A 39 -52.83 -63.09 -97.92
N SER A 40 -51.95 -62.77 -96.97
CA SER A 40 -52.15 -61.72 -95.98
C SER A 40 -51.59 -60.38 -96.49
N GLY A 41 -52.40 -59.32 -96.44
CA GLY A 41 -51.94 -57.94 -96.63
C GLY A 41 -51.49 -57.28 -95.32
N GLU A 42 -50.80 -56.14 -95.41
CA GLU A 42 -50.37 -55.37 -94.24
C GLU A 42 -51.56 -54.74 -93.51
N PHE A 43 -51.50 -54.76 -92.17
CA PHE A 43 -52.52 -54.19 -91.28
C PHE A 43 -51.99 -52.91 -90.63
N ASP A 44 -52.59 -51.78 -90.99
CA ASP A 44 -52.25 -50.44 -90.47
C ASP A 44 -52.94 -50.19 -89.12
N GLY A 45 -52.57 -50.97 -88.09
CA GLY A 45 -53.26 -51.10 -86.80
C GLY A 45 -53.39 -49.86 -85.90
N VAL A 46 -53.43 -48.66 -86.48
CA VAL A 46 -53.71 -47.40 -85.80
C VAL A 46 -55.21 -47.16 -85.74
N THR A 47 -55.74 -47.03 -84.53
CA THR A 47 -57.15 -46.69 -84.30
C THR A 47 -57.36 -45.18 -84.27
N THR A 48 -58.58 -44.73 -84.56
CA THR A 48 -58.97 -43.30 -84.50
C THR A 48 -58.71 -42.67 -83.13
N HIS A 49 -58.95 -43.42 -82.05
CA HIS A 49 -58.70 -42.96 -80.69
C HIS A 49 -57.23 -42.56 -80.47
N ASN A 50 -56.30 -43.33 -80.99
CA ASN A 50 -54.87 -43.06 -80.86
C ASN A 50 -54.43 -41.83 -81.68
N MET A 51 -55.14 -41.50 -82.77
CA MET A 51 -54.87 -40.30 -83.56
C MET A 51 -55.47 -39.04 -82.92
N ASP A 52 -56.69 -39.14 -82.39
CA ASP A 52 -57.45 -37.98 -81.93
C ASP A 52 -57.03 -37.51 -80.53
N TYR A 53 -56.60 -38.42 -79.66
CA TYR A 53 -56.30 -38.15 -78.26
C TYR A 53 -54.81 -38.18 -77.94
N ILE A 54 -54.04 -37.33 -78.61
CA ILE A 54 -52.64 -37.09 -78.31
C ILE A 54 -52.45 -36.06 -77.19
N SER A 55 -51.39 -36.21 -76.39
CA SER A 55 -51.06 -35.26 -75.32
C SER A 55 -50.71 -33.89 -75.90
N LYS A 56 -51.46 -32.84 -75.50
CA LYS A 56 -51.17 -31.44 -75.86
C LYS A 56 -50.48 -30.73 -74.70
N ARG A 57 -49.44 -29.93 -74.99
CA ARG A 57 -48.77 -29.08 -73.99
C ARG A 57 -49.50 -27.75 -73.86
N ALA A 58 -49.94 -27.41 -72.65
CA ALA A 58 -50.51 -26.10 -72.35
C ALA A 58 -49.42 -25.14 -71.82
N GLU A 59 -49.51 -23.86 -72.19
CA GLU A 59 -48.63 -22.80 -71.69
C GLU A 59 -49.23 -22.13 -70.44
N ARG A 60 -48.37 -21.73 -69.49
CA ARG A 60 -48.81 -21.04 -68.26
C ARG A 60 -48.92 -19.54 -68.54
N GLN A 61 -50.04 -18.94 -68.13
CA GLN A 61 -50.22 -17.48 -68.22
C GLN A 61 -49.26 -16.74 -67.27
N ALA A 62 -48.78 -15.58 -67.70
CA ALA A 62 -47.88 -14.75 -66.91
C ALA A 62 -48.62 -14.08 -65.74
N GLN A 63 -47.99 -14.04 -64.57
CA GLN A 63 -48.55 -13.37 -63.39
C GLN A 63 -48.33 -11.85 -63.48
N VAL A 64 -49.39 -11.07 -63.27
CA VAL A 64 -49.31 -9.60 -63.16
C VAL A 64 -49.11 -9.19 -61.69
N ARG A 65 -48.13 -8.33 -61.40
CA ARG A 65 -47.92 -7.72 -60.07
C ARG A 65 -48.15 -6.21 -60.14
N MET A 66 -48.85 -5.67 -59.14
CA MET A 66 -49.13 -4.24 -58.99
C MET A 66 -48.06 -3.58 -58.11
N GLN A 67 -47.75 -2.31 -58.36
CA GLN A 67 -46.82 -1.52 -57.55
C GLN A 67 -47.49 -1.02 -56.26
N ASP A 68 -46.77 -1.08 -55.14
CA ASP A 68 -47.21 -0.53 -53.85
C ASP A 68 -46.82 0.95 -53.75
N ASN A 69 -47.77 1.81 -53.35
CA ASN A 69 -47.63 3.27 -53.29
C ASN A 69 -47.63 3.81 -51.86
N LEU A 70 -47.36 2.98 -50.84
CA LEU A 70 -47.41 3.45 -49.46
C LEU A 70 -46.21 4.34 -49.10
N ALA A 71 -46.43 5.65 -49.02
CA ALA A 71 -45.43 6.63 -48.59
C ALA A 71 -45.74 7.15 -47.18
N ASN A 72 -44.83 6.91 -46.22
CA ASN A 72 -44.89 7.47 -44.86
C ASN A 72 -44.25 8.87 -44.84
N THR A 73 -44.94 9.88 -45.39
CA THR A 73 -44.43 11.26 -45.52
C THR A 73 -44.79 12.18 -44.35
N GLY A 74 -45.52 11.70 -43.35
CA GLY A 74 -45.92 12.50 -42.18
C GLY A 74 -44.79 12.69 -41.17
N GLN A 75 -44.58 13.92 -40.70
CA GLN A 75 -43.70 14.19 -39.56
C GLN A 75 -44.38 13.74 -38.26
N PHE A 76 -43.68 12.94 -37.46
CA PHE A 76 -44.15 12.51 -36.14
C PHE A 76 -43.63 13.45 -35.05
N ASN A 77 -44.53 14.08 -34.28
CA ASN A 77 -44.18 15.04 -33.22
C ASN A 77 -43.46 14.37 -32.03
N GLY A 78 -43.75 13.08 -31.73
CA GLY A 78 -43.03 12.30 -30.71
C GLY A 78 -43.06 12.81 -29.28
N LEU A 79 -43.65 13.97 -29.01
CA LEU A 79 -43.70 14.58 -27.70
C LEU A 79 -44.93 14.09 -26.93
N SER A 80 -44.70 13.34 -25.85
CA SER A 80 -45.76 12.95 -24.92
C SER A 80 -46.11 14.10 -23.97
N THR A 81 -47.32 14.08 -23.42
CA THR A 81 -47.77 15.06 -22.42
C THR A 81 -46.85 15.09 -21.20
N HIS A 82 -46.45 13.92 -20.70
CA HIS A 82 -45.51 13.82 -19.58
C HIS A 82 -44.20 14.56 -19.84
N ASN A 83 -43.62 14.40 -21.03
CA ASN A 83 -42.36 15.04 -21.39
C ASN A 83 -42.51 16.55 -21.61
N ALA A 84 -43.70 17.01 -22.01
CA ALA A 84 -44.00 18.43 -22.17
C ALA A 84 -44.25 19.13 -20.81
N ASP A 85 -44.97 18.47 -19.90
CA ASP A 85 -45.50 19.10 -18.68
C ASP A 85 -44.52 19.01 -17.49
N PHE A 86 -43.74 17.93 -17.40
CA PHE A 86 -42.85 17.65 -16.26
C PHE A 86 -41.40 17.99 -16.56
N ILE A 87 -41.13 19.27 -16.84
CA ILE A 87 -39.77 19.78 -16.96
C ILE A 87 -39.15 20.10 -15.59
N SER A 88 -37.82 19.99 -15.47
CA SER A 88 -37.11 20.36 -14.25
C SER A 88 -37.27 21.86 -13.97
N LYS A 89 -37.93 22.20 -12.85
CA LYS A 89 -38.06 23.59 -12.37
C LYS A 89 -37.02 23.86 -11.29
N ARG A 90 -36.36 25.02 -11.34
CA ARG A 90 -35.53 25.48 -10.22
C ARG A 90 -36.43 26.05 -9.15
N ALA A 91 -36.28 25.58 -7.92
CA ALA A 91 -36.97 26.13 -6.76
C ALA A 91 -36.06 27.14 -6.05
N ASP A 92 -36.62 28.27 -5.65
CA ASP A 92 -35.90 29.27 -4.86
C ASP A 92 -35.69 28.79 -3.43
N ARG A 93 -34.50 29.03 -2.89
CA ARG A 93 -34.20 28.72 -1.48
C ARG A 93 -34.95 29.72 -0.59
N GLN A 94 -35.75 29.19 0.34
CA GLN A 94 -36.35 30.02 1.38
C GLN A 94 -35.26 30.68 2.25
N PRO A 95 -35.44 31.94 2.67
CA PRO A 95 -34.49 32.61 3.54
C PRO A 95 -34.41 31.89 4.89
N GLN A 96 -33.20 31.62 5.36
CA GLN A 96 -33.00 31.08 6.71
C GLN A 96 -33.19 32.18 7.76
N VAL A 97 -34.13 31.96 8.69
CA VAL A 97 -34.29 32.83 9.87
C VAL A 97 -33.33 32.35 10.95
N ARG A 98 -32.36 33.19 11.33
CA ARG A 98 -31.48 32.96 12.48
C ARG A 98 -32.08 33.62 13.71
N MET A 99 -32.31 32.83 14.76
CA MET A 99 -32.71 33.38 16.07
C MET A 99 -31.52 34.09 16.70
N LEU A 100 -31.72 35.29 17.23
CA LEU A 100 -30.70 35.95 18.06
C LEU A 100 -30.59 35.21 19.40
N ASP A 101 -29.36 35.03 19.86
CA ASP A 101 -29.08 34.53 21.21
C ASP A 101 -29.32 35.66 22.23
N ASN A 102 -30.09 35.37 23.28
CA ASN A 102 -30.44 36.32 24.35
C ASN A 102 -29.54 36.14 25.59
N LEU A 103 -28.41 35.43 25.46
CA LEU A 103 -27.52 35.19 26.59
C LEU A 103 -26.73 36.46 26.95
N ALA A 104 -27.31 37.28 27.83
CA ALA A 104 -26.62 38.39 28.45
C ALA A 104 -25.80 37.87 29.65
N SER A 105 -24.48 38.08 29.63
CA SER A 105 -23.63 37.91 30.81
C SER A 105 -23.79 39.12 31.73
N THR A 106 -24.99 39.30 32.26
CA THR A 106 -25.30 40.41 33.17
C THR A 106 -24.95 39.99 34.59
N GLY A 107 -23.91 40.61 35.16
CA GLY A 107 -23.53 40.41 36.56
C GLY A 107 -22.04 40.63 36.76
N ASP A 108 -21.69 41.55 37.65
CA ASP A 108 -20.31 41.73 38.08
C ASP A 108 -19.91 40.56 38.99
N PHE A 109 -18.90 39.80 38.58
CA PHE A 109 -18.34 38.74 39.41
C PHE A 109 -17.32 39.33 40.38
N ASN A 110 -17.66 39.34 41.67
CA ASN A 110 -16.80 39.95 42.72
C ASN A 110 -15.45 39.23 42.92
N GLY A 111 -15.26 38.00 42.45
CA GLY A 111 -13.97 37.30 42.43
C GLY A 111 -13.25 37.07 43.76
N MET A 112 -13.82 37.55 44.88
CA MET A 112 -13.20 37.51 46.20
C MET A 112 -13.57 36.22 46.91
N SER A 113 -12.59 35.32 47.05
CA SER A 113 -12.67 34.16 47.93
C SER A 113 -12.25 34.52 49.35
N THR A 114 -12.69 33.72 50.34
CA THR A 114 -12.24 33.84 51.74
C THR A 114 -10.72 33.78 51.84
N HIS A 115 -10.07 32.88 51.08
CA HIS A 115 -8.63 32.76 51.08
C HIS A 115 -7.92 34.05 50.64
N ASN A 116 -8.40 34.69 49.57
CA ASN A 116 -7.78 35.92 49.06
C ASN A 116 -8.06 37.12 49.96
N ALA A 117 -9.19 37.12 50.67
CA ALA A 117 -9.54 38.17 51.62
C ALA A 117 -8.75 38.07 52.93
N ASP A 118 -8.57 36.85 53.46
CA ASP A 118 -8.05 36.63 54.81
C ASP A 118 -6.52 36.49 54.83
N PHE A 119 -5.90 35.97 53.76
CA PHE A 119 -4.46 35.65 53.73
C PHE A 119 -3.65 36.66 52.91
N VAL A 120 -3.70 37.93 53.33
CA VAL A 120 -2.86 38.99 52.77
C VAL A 120 -1.47 39.03 53.40
N ARG A 121 -0.44 39.31 52.60
CA ARG A 121 0.94 39.45 53.08
C ARG A 121 1.05 40.69 53.98
N LEU A 122 1.27 40.47 55.27
CA LEU A 122 1.59 41.53 56.22
C LEU A 122 3.10 41.81 56.20
N GLN A 123 3.47 43.08 56.01
CA GLN A 123 4.85 43.53 56.13
C GLN A 123 5.23 43.53 57.62
N GLY A 124 6.09 42.60 58.05
CA GLY A 124 6.61 42.57 59.41
C GLY A 124 7.68 43.66 59.63
N HIS A 125 7.60 44.38 60.74
CA HIS A 125 8.66 45.31 61.13
C HIS A 125 9.85 44.56 61.74
N ARG A 126 11.06 44.88 61.28
CA ARG A 126 12.29 44.34 61.88
C ARG A 126 12.57 45.03 63.21
N VAL A 127 12.65 44.26 64.29
CA VAL A 127 13.08 44.77 65.60
C VAL A 127 14.61 44.92 65.60
N ALA A 128 15.10 46.05 66.09
CA ALA A 128 16.53 46.29 66.22
C ALA A 128 17.16 45.35 67.29
N PRO A 129 18.36 44.79 67.06
CA PRO A 129 19.06 43.99 68.07
C PRO A 129 19.39 44.81 69.31
N VAL A 130 19.04 44.31 70.50
CA VAL A 130 19.41 44.95 71.77
C VAL A 130 20.82 44.51 72.16
N ARG A 131 21.76 45.46 72.30
CA ARG A 131 23.10 45.21 72.84
C ARG A 131 23.16 45.65 74.30
N PRO A 132 23.63 44.80 75.24
CA PRO A 132 23.82 45.19 76.63
C PRO A 132 24.94 46.24 76.74
N SER A 133 24.75 47.24 77.60
CA SER A 133 25.82 48.21 77.90
C SER A 133 26.88 47.56 78.77
N SER A 134 28.15 47.59 78.34
CA SER A 134 29.28 47.18 79.15
C SER A 134 29.95 48.40 79.78
N THR A 135 29.86 48.54 81.11
CA THR A 135 30.62 49.54 81.87
C THR A 135 31.84 48.87 82.51
N LEU A 136 32.77 48.37 81.70
CA LEU A 136 34.03 47.81 82.22
C LEU A 136 35.02 48.96 82.46
N ALA A 137 35.10 49.41 83.71
CA ALA A 137 36.05 50.44 84.12
C ALA A 137 37.44 49.83 84.37
N ASN A 138 38.33 49.91 83.39
CA ASN A 138 39.75 49.57 83.54
C ASN A 138 40.58 50.80 83.96
N SER A 139 40.19 51.48 85.05
CA SER A 139 40.86 52.70 85.54
C SER A 139 42.00 52.44 86.54
N GLY A 140 42.45 51.20 86.70
CA GLY A 140 43.61 50.88 87.53
C GLY A 140 44.92 51.24 86.83
N GLN A 141 45.87 51.86 87.54
CA GLN A 141 47.23 52.04 87.04
C GLN A 141 47.96 50.69 87.00
N PHE A 142 48.69 50.43 85.92
CA PHE A 142 49.47 49.20 85.74
C PHE A 142 50.88 49.36 86.32
N GLU A 143 51.20 48.61 87.37
CA GLU A 143 52.52 48.62 88.04
C GLU A 143 53.53 47.70 87.31
N GLY A 144 53.74 47.95 86.02
CA GLY A 144 54.48 47.09 85.09
C GLY A 144 56.00 46.98 85.27
N MET A 145 56.51 46.88 86.50
CA MET A 145 57.94 46.66 86.76
C MET A 145 58.24 45.17 86.95
N THR A 146 59.06 44.61 86.06
CA THR A 146 59.55 43.23 86.19
C THR A 146 60.72 43.18 87.16
N THR A 147 60.90 42.03 87.83
CA THR A 147 62.04 41.80 88.73
C THR A 147 63.37 42.00 88.02
N HIS A 148 63.50 41.48 86.79
CA HIS A 148 64.70 41.67 85.97
C HIS A 148 65.04 43.15 85.76
N ASN A 149 64.06 44.00 85.43
CA ASN A 149 64.31 45.42 85.23
C ASN A 149 64.65 46.15 86.54
N ALA A 150 64.11 45.69 87.67
CA ALA A 150 64.45 46.22 88.98
C ALA A 150 65.87 45.82 89.43
N ASP A 151 66.28 44.58 89.14
CA ASP A 151 67.51 44.00 89.67
C ASP A 151 68.76 44.34 88.82
N PHE A 152 68.62 44.42 87.50
CA PHE A 152 69.73 44.59 86.57
C PHE A 152 69.88 46.04 86.07
N VAL A 153 70.19 46.93 87.01
CA VAL A 153 70.57 48.32 86.70
C VAL A 153 72.08 48.44 86.48
N LYS A 154 72.51 49.39 85.64
CA LYS A 154 73.94 49.64 85.38
C LYS A 154 74.65 49.98 86.70
N LYS A 155 75.57 49.11 87.14
CA LYS A 155 76.44 49.37 88.30
C LYS A 155 77.76 49.97 87.83
N GLN A 156 78.23 51.02 88.51
CA GLN A 156 79.59 51.53 88.29
C GLN A 156 80.58 50.60 88.98
N ALA A 157 81.62 50.18 88.26
CA ALA A 157 82.68 49.34 88.80
C ALA A 157 83.85 50.23 89.26
N ASP A 158 84.36 49.96 90.46
CA ASP A 158 85.55 50.64 90.96
C ASP A 158 86.80 50.17 90.20
N ILE A 159 87.69 51.13 89.87
CA ILE A 159 88.92 50.87 89.12
C ILE A 159 89.90 50.07 90.00
N CYS A 160 90.42 48.96 89.47
CA CYS A 160 91.38 48.11 90.16
C CYS A 160 92.63 48.90 90.63
N PRO A 161 93.06 48.78 91.91
CA PRO A 161 94.20 49.53 92.45
C PRO A 161 95.51 49.34 91.68
N ALA A 162 95.73 48.17 91.09
CA ALA A 162 96.93 47.86 90.31
C ALA A 162 97.08 48.75 89.05
N ALA A 163 95.96 49.21 88.47
CA ALA A 163 95.97 50.13 87.34
C ALA A 163 96.59 51.49 87.71
N ARG A 164 96.55 51.87 89.00
CA ARG A 164 97.11 53.14 89.49
C ARG A 164 98.64 53.12 89.63
N VAL A 165 99.23 51.93 89.78
CA VAL A 165 100.68 51.74 89.97
C VAL A 165 101.43 51.69 88.64
N LEU A 166 100.85 51.02 87.62
CA LEU A 166 101.47 50.89 86.29
C LEU A 166 101.38 52.17 85.45
N ALA A 167 100.53 53.12 85.83
CA ALA A 167 100.27 54.35 85.09
C ALA A 167 101.26 55.51 85.42
N ARG A 168 102.41 55.25 86.06
CA ARG A 168 103.41 56.29 86.39
C ARG A 168 104.72 56.14 85.59
N PRO A 169 104.88 56.82 84.44
CA PRO A 169 106.15 56.93 83.75
C PRO A 169 107.05 58.02 84.36
N ASN A 170 108.37 57.80 84.40
CA ASN A 170 109.45 58.78 84.64
C ASN A 170 109.80 59.25 86.07
N GLN A 171 109.60 58.44 87.10
CA GLN A 171 110.01 58.81 88.46
C GLN A 171 111.42 58.36 88.89
N PHE A 172 112.22 57.69 88.04
CA PHE A 172 113.54 57.20 88.45
C PHE A 172 114.64 57.54 87.44
N ASN A 173 115.76 58.07 87.92
CA ASN A 173 116.98 58.23 87.14
C ASN A 173 117.92 57.07 87.44
N ILE A 174 118.54 56.51 86.41
CA ILE A 174 119.44 55.38 86.56
C ILE A 174 120.86 55.78 86.18
N THR A 175 121.80 55.57 87.09
CA THR A 175 123.23 55.87 86.88
C THR A 175 124.07 54.62 87.12
N VAL A 176 125.25 54.53 86.50
CA VAL A 176 126.16 53.37 86.61
C VAL A 176 127.48 53.83 87.21
N ARG A 177 127.91 53.20 88.31
CA ARG A 177 129.22 53.45 88.93
C ARG A 177 129.86 52.11 89.29
N ASN A 178 131.14 51.93 88.94
CA ASN A 178 131.89 50.68 89.18
C ASN A 178 131.19 49.42 88.63
N GLY A 179 130.51 49.53 87.48
CA GLY A 179 129.78 48.42 86.85
C GLY A 179 128.41 48.10 87.48
N HIS A 180 128.07 48.68 88.64
CA HIS A 180 126.76 48.50 89.27
C HIS A 180 125.82 49.65 88.92
N ARG A 181 124.57 49.28 88.57
CA ARG A 181 123.50 50.19 88.17
C ARG A 181 122.68 50.59 89.40
N HIS A 182 122.70 51.87 89.76
CA HIS A 182 121.97 52.43 90.89
C HIS A 182 120.77 53.24 90.40
N VAL A 183 119.59 52.94 90.94
CA VAL A 183 118.31 53.58 90.62
C VAL A 183 117.94 54.53 91.74
N TYR A 184 117.65 55.79 91.42
CA TYR A 184 117.26 56.82 92.39
C TYR A 184 115.89 57.37 92.06
N GLU A 185 115.03 57.49 93.08
CA GLU A 185 113.71 58.10 92.98
C GLU A 185 113.82 59.63 92.85
N ARG A 186 113.21 60.17 91.81
CA ARG A 186 113.20 61.60 91.51
C ARG A 186 112.20 62.27 92.47
N GLY A 187 112.73 63.07 93.39
CA GLY A 187 111.97 63.84 94.38
C GLY A 187 110.83 64.64 93.75
N ALA A 188 109.65 64.51 94.37
CA ALA A 188 108.35 65.01 93.93
C ALA A 188 108.27 66.55 93.81
N ARG A 189 107.30 67.02 93.00
CA ARG A 189 106.70 68.34 93.17
C ARG A 189 105.18 68.20 93.23
N ALA A 190 104.64 68.37 94.43
CA ALA A 190 103.22 68.59 94.66
C ALA A 190 102.85 70.01 94.21
N VAL A 191 101.76 70.14 93.45
CA VAL A 191 101.03 71.42 93.37
C VAL A 191 99.54 71.10 93.52
N ASN A 192 99.01 71.55 94.66
CA ASN A 192 97.61 71.52 95.04
C ASN A 192 96.85 72.70 94.40
N GLY A 193 95.56 72.50 94.12
CA GLY A 193 94.57 73.53 93.75
C GLY A 193 93.47 72.88 92.91
N ILE A 194 92.28 72.48 93.38
CA ILE A 194 91.27 73.07 94.28
C ILE A 194 90.69 74.39 93.74
N LYS A 195 89.41 74.27 93.32
CA LYS A 195 88.31 75.26 93.16
C LYS A 195 88.30 76.09 91.86
N ASN A 196 87.19 76.27 91.15
CA ASN A 196 85.76 76.03 91.42
C ASN A 196 85.09 75.22 90.30
#